data_AF-A0A5R2MU86-F1
#
_entry.id   AF-A0A5R2MU86-F1
#
_cell.length_a   1.000
_cell.length_b   1.000
_cell.length_c   1.000
_cell.angle_alpha   90.00
_cell.angle_beta   90.00
_cell.angle_gamma   90.00
#
_symmetry.space_group_name_H-M   'P 1'
#
loop_
_entity.id
_entity.type
_entity.pdbx_description
1 polymer ?
#
loop_
_entity_poly.entity_id
_entity_poly.type
_entity_poly.pdbx_seq_one_letter_code
_entity_poly.pdbx_strand_id
1 'polypeptide(L)'
;AGVHGFWNVGRMVQIKVVDLKRQSLDVAGQEVLTRDRVTIRVNIAAEYRVVDPVKAVSAVKDFSEALYRALQYAFRKTLGALTLDQILEKKVTVDEEAAAKV
;
A
#
# COMPACT_ATOMS: atom_id res chain seq x y z
N ALA A 1 25.84 56.34 2.31
CA ALA A 1 24.74 55.35 2.32
C ALA A 1 25.35 53.97 2.11
N GLY A 2 25.26 53.06 3.08
CA GLY A 2 25.91 51.73 3.01
C GLY A 2 25.03 50.72 2.26
N VAL A 3 25.65 49.97 1.35
CA VAL A 3 24.98 48.88 0.64
C VAL A 3 24.88 47.68 1.58
N HIS A 4 23.65 47.30 1.92
CA HIS A 4 23.36 46.10 2.69
C HIS A 4 22.89 45.03 1.71
N GLY A 5 23.66 43.95 1.58
CA GLY A 5 23.25 42.75 0.87
C GLY A 5 22.97 41.65 1.90
N PHE A 6 21.82 41.00 1.81
CA PHE A 6 21.57 39.75 2.51
C PHE A 6 21.55 38.61 1.51
N TRP A 7 22.20 37.51 1.87
CA TRP A 7 22.27 36.30 1.05
C TRP A 7 21.27 35.29 1.60
N ASN A 8 20.12 35.14 0.93
CA ASN A 8 19.23 34.03 1.21
C ASN A 8 19.83 32.77 0.61
N VAL A 9 20.31 31.85 1.45
CA VAL A 9 20.72 30.50 1.04
C VAL A 9 19.46 29.74 0.63
N GLY A 10 18.98 30.04 -0.57
CA GLY A 10 17.73 29.51 -1.11
C GLY A 10 17.98 28.18 -1.81
N ARG A 11 18.02 27.09 -1.03
CA ARG A 11 17.56 25.73 -1.43
C ARG A 11 17.79 24.76 -0.27
N MET A 12 16.71 24.37 0.39
CA MET A 12 16.72 23.19 1.23
C MET A 12 16.78 21.96 0.32
N VAL A 13 17.94 21.31 0.25
CA VAL A 13 18.10 20.05 -0.46
C VAL A 13 17.62 18.93 0.46
N GLN A 14 16.55 18.25 0.07
CA GLN A 14 16.07 17.05 0.76
C GLN A 14 16.51 15.81 -0.02
N ILE A 15 17.19 14.90 0.66
CA ILE A 15 17.58 13.60 0.12
C ILE A 15 16.62 12.57 0.72
N LYS A 16 15.87 11.87 -0.14
CA LYS A 16 14.95 10.80 0.29
C LYS A 16 15.52 9.46 -0.19
N VAL A 17 15.91 8.62 0.75
CA VAL A 17 16.39 7.26 0.46
C VAL A 17 15.18 6.35 0.24
N VAL A 18 15.19 5.58 -0.85
CA VAL A 18 14.11 4.66 -1.21
C VAL A 18 14.72 3.27 -1.38
N ASP A 19 14.16 2.29 -0.69
CA ASP A 19 14.55 0.88 -0.86
C ASP A 19 13.83 0.28 -2.09
N LEU A 20 14.58 -0.49 -2.89
CA LEU A 20 14.11 -1.16 -4.10
C LEU A 20 13.90 -2.67 -3.88
N LYS A 21 14.24 -3.19 -2.69
CA LYS A 21 14.03 -4.59 -2.33
C LYS A 21 12.53 -4.90 -2.16
N ARG A 22 12.20 -6.18 -2.11
CA ARG A 22 10.84 -6.62 -1.76
C ARG A 22 10.58 -6.26 -0.30
N GLN A 23 9.44 -5.66 -0.05
CA GLN A 23 8.99 -5.24 1.26
C GLN A 23 7.58 -5.81 1.49
N SER A 24 7.32 -6.26 2.72
CA SER A 24 5.98 -6.62 3.14
C SER A 24 5.24 -5.40 3.67
N LEU A 25 3.98 -5.28 3.29
CA LEU A 25 3.04 -4.28 3.78
C LEU A 25 1.83 -5.00 4.36
N ASP A 26 1.68 -4.88 5.67
CA ASP A 26 0.51 -5.41 6.36
C ASP A 26 -0.58 -4.34 6.42
N VAL A 27 -1.75 -4.66 5.86
CA VAL A 27 -2.94 -3.81 5.92
C VAL A 27 -3.79 -4.30 7.08
N ALA A 28 -3.95 -3.43 8.09
CA ALA A 28 -4.64 -3.78 9.33
C ALA A 28 -6.08 -4.23 9.07
N GLY A 29 -6.53 -5.19 9.89
CA GLY A 29 -7.74 -5.97 9.69
C GLY A 29 -8.97 -5.12 9.37
N GLN A 30 -9.49 -5.26 8.15
CA GLN A 30 -10.66 -4.52 7.70
C GLN A 30 -11.93 -5.28 8.06
N GLU A 31 -12.91 -4.54 8.58
CA GLU A 31 -14.29 -5.03 8.72
C GLU A 31 -15.03 -4.76 7.41
N VAL A 32 -15.46 -5.84 6.77
CA VAL A 32 -16.20 -5.78 5.51
C VAL A 32 -17.51 -6.54 5.69
N LEU A 33 -18.60 -5.89 5.29
CA LEU A 33 -19.89 -6.54 5.15
C LEU A 33 -19.93 -7.22 3.78
N THR A 34 -20.05 -8.53 3.80
CA THR A 34 -20.21 -9.35 2.58
C THR A 34 -21.62 -9.21 2.00
N ARG A 35 -21.82 -9.68 0.77
CA ARG A 35 -23.13 -9.67 0.10
C ARG A 35 -24.23 -10.39 0.89
N ASP A 36 -23.85 -11.40 1.67
CA ASP A 36 -24.77 -12.22 2.47
C ASP A 36 -25.07 -11.60 3.85
N ARG A 37 -24.67 -10.33 4.06
CA ARG A 37 -24.85 -9.59 5.31
C ARG A 37 -24.09 -10.18 6.50
N VAL A 38 -23.01 -10.92 6.24
CA VAL A 38 -22.07 -11.37 7.28
C VAL A 38 -20.91 -10.39 7.37
N THR A 39 -20.64 -9.91 8.58
CA THR A 39 -19.47 -9.08 8.87
C THR A 39 -18.27 -9.97 9.14
N ILE A 40 -17.21 -9.82 8.35
CA ILE A 40 -15.94 -10.53 8.54
C ILE A 40 -14.81 -9.54 8.81
N ARG A 41 -13.84 -9.95 9.62
CA ARG A 41 -12.59 -9.22 9.84
C ARG A 41 -11.46 -9.93 9.12
N VAL A 42 -10.83 -9.28 8.16
CA VAL A 42 -9.80 -9.87 7.31
C VAL A 42 -8.48 -9.12 7.49
N ASN A 43 -7.43 -9.84 7.88
CA ASN A 43 -6.06 -9.34 7.87
C ASN A 43 -5.41 -9.66 6.52
N ILE A 44 -4.66 -8.70 5.97
CA ILE A 44 -4.08 -8.81 4.64
C ILE A 44 -2.61 -8.42 4.71
N ALA A 45 -1.74 -9.24 4.11
CA ALA A 45 -0.34 -8.94 3.87
C ALA A 45 -0.11 -8.85 2.35
N ALA A 46 0.65 -7.86 1.91
CA ALA A 46 0.99 -7.67 0.50
C ALA A 46 2.49 -7.43 0.36
N GLU A 47 3.14 -8.13 -0.57
CA GLU A 47 4.52 -7.85 -0.92
C GLU A 47 4.58 -6.90 -2.12
N TYR A 48 5.45 -5.90 -2.02
CA TYR A 48 5.69 -4.96 -3.11
C TYR A 48 7.18 -4.65 -3.25
N ARG A 49 7.58 -4.14 -4.42
CA ARG A 49 8.92 -3.58 -4.66
C ARG A 49 8.80 -2.31 -5.47
N VAL A 50 9.62 -1.31 -5.16
CA VAL A 50 9.69 -0.08 -5.96
C VAL A 50 10.49 -0.36 -7.23
N VAL A 51 9.88 -0.14 -8.39
CA VAL A 51 10.54 -0.30 -9.70
C VAL A 51 11.22 0.99 -10.14
N ASP A 52 10.56 2.13 -9.92
CA ASP A 52 11.05 3.45 -10.28
C ASP A 52 10.91 4.40 -9.07
N PRO A 53 12.01 4.76 -8.39
CA PRO A 53 11.98 5.61 -7.20
C PRO A 53 11.68 7.08 -7.55
N VAL A 54 12.04 7.55 -8.76
CA VAL A 54 11.79 8.93 -9.17
C VAL A 54 10.28 9.13 -9.29
N LYS A 55 9.62 8.23 -10.01
CA LYS A 55 8.15 8.26 -10.16
C LYS A 55 7.42 8.07 -8.84
N ALA A 56 7.91 7.17 -7.97
CA ALA A 56 7.30 6.91 -6.68
C ALA A 56 7.29 8.15 -5.77
N VAL A 57 8.39 8.93 -5.75
CA VAL A 57 8.50 10.13 -4.92
C VAL A 57 7.86 11.36 -5.58
N SER A 58 7.86 11.45 -6.91
CA SER A 58 7.29 12.61 -7.61
C SER A 58 5.77 12.57 -7.71
N ALA A 59 5.17 11.39 -7.81
CA ALA A 59 3.73 11.25 -8.03
C ALA A 59 2.91 11.47 -6.75
N VAL A 60 3.47 11.13 -5.58
CA VAL A 60 2.78 11.18 -4.28
C VAL A 60 3.75 11.54 -3.16
N LYS A 61 3.26 12.30 -2.17
CA LYS A 61 4.05 12.73 -1.01
C LYS A 61 4.68 11.55 -0.25
N ASP A 62 3.85 10.54 0.02
CA ASP A 62 4.26 9.27 0.59
C ASP A 62 3.65 8.13 -0.23
N PHE A 63 4.51 7.41 -0.95
CA PHE A 63 4.06 6.31 -1.81
C PHE A 63 3.62 5.09 -1.01
N SER A 64 4.17 4.87 0.19
CA SER A 64 3.81 3.73 1.04
C SER A 64 2.40 3.92 1.60
N GLU A 65 2.10 5.13 2.09
CA GLU A 65 0.75 5.46 2.55
C GLU A 65 -0.28 5.45 1.41
N ALA A 66 0.09 5.99 0.24
CA ALA A 66 -0.77 5.97 -0.94
C ALA A 66 -1.07 4.52 -1.38
N LEU A 67 -0.06 3.64 -1.37
CA LEU A 67 -0.22 2.22 -1.67
C LEU A 67 -1.12 1.52 -0.64
N TYR A 68 -0.91 1.79 0.66
CA TYR A 68 -1.73 1.27 1.75
C TYR A 68 -3.21 1.60 1.55
N ARG A 69 -3.53 2.86 1.26
CA ARG A 69 -4.92 3.32 1.02
C ARG A 69 -5.51 2.73 -0.25
N ALA A 70 -4.73 2.65 -1.33
CA ALA A 70 -5.15 2.06 -2.59
C ALA A 70 -5.50 0.57 -2.43
N LEU A 71 -4.63 -0.18 -1.75
CA LEU A 71 -4.89 -1.58 -1.40
C LEU A 71 -6.15 -1.70 -0.55
N GLN A 72 -6.27 -0.88 0.51
CA GLN A 72 -7.45 -0.89 1.37
C GLN A 72 -8.75 -0.68 0.57
N TYR A 73 -8.78 0.31 -0.31
CA TYR A 73 -9.94 0.59 -1.16
C TYR A 73 -10.23 -0.56 -2.15
N ALA A 74 -9.20 -1.08 -2.81
CA ALA A 74 -9.34 -2.19 -3.77
C ALA A 74 -9.90 -3.45 -3.10
N PHE A 75 -9.40 -3.79 -1.90
CA PHE A 75 -9.90 -4.92 -1.13
C PHE A 75 -11.34 -4.68 -0.66
N ARG A 76 -11.67 -3.50 -0.13
CA ARG A 76 -13.04 -3.18 0.28
C ARG A 76 -14.03 -3.34 -0.86
N LYS A 77 -13.67 -2.87 -2.06
CA LYS A 77 -14.50 -2.98 -3.27
C LYS A 77 -14.67 -4.44 -3.70
N THR A 78 -13.61 -5.24 -3.64
CA THR A 78 -13.62 -6.63 -4.11
C THR A 78 -14.31 -7.56 -3.11
N LEU A 79 -13.98 -7.46 -1.82
CA LEU A 79 -14.54 -8.29 -0.76
C LEU A 79 -16.02 -7.97 -0.50
N GLY A 80 -16.45 -6.71 -0.65
CA GLY A 80 -17.86 -6.34 -0.52
C GLY A 80 -18.74 -6.92 -1.63
N ALA A 81 -18.16 -7.31 -2.78
CA ALA A 81 -18.90 -7.89 -3.90
C ALA A 81 -19.00 -9.43 -3.84
N LEU A 82 -18.18 -10.08 -3.01
CA LEU A 82 -18.10 -11.54 -2.88
C LEU A 82 -19.01 -12.05 -1.75
N THR A 83 -19.44 -13.31 -1.88
CA THR A 83 -20.12 -14.05 -0.81
C THR A 83 -19.10 -14.66 0.16
N LEU A 84 -19.53 -15.02 1.37
CA LEU A 84 -18.63 -15.60 2.37
C LEU A 84 -17.96 -16.89 1.87
N ASP A 85 -18.74 -17.78 1.25
CA ASP A 85 -18.24 -19.06 0.75
C ASP A 85 -17.17 -18.88 -0.33
N GLN A 86 -17.37 -17.91 -1.24
CA GLN A 86 -16.37 -17.59 -2.27
C GLN A 86 -15.07 -17.05 -1.68
N ILE A 87 -15.14 -16.28 -0.59
CA ILE A 87 -13.96 -15.77 0.10
C ILE A 87 -13.20 -16.91 0.76
N LEU A 88 -13.90 -17.87 1.38
CA LEU A 88 -13.30 -19.05 2.01
C LEU A 88 -12.65 -19.98 0.97
N GLU A 89 -13.35 -20.28 -0.12
CA GLU A 89 -12.85 -21.14 -1.20
C GLU A 89 -11.57 -20.57 -1.84
N LYS A 90 -11.56 -19.28 -2.15
CA LYS A 90 -10.37 -18.60 -2.69
C LYS A 90 -9.19 -18.60 -1.72
N LYS A 91 -9.45 -18.58 -0.41
CA LYS A 91 -8.39 -18.61 0.60
C LYS A 91 -7.62 -19.93 0.53
N VAL A 92 -8.35 -21.05 0.39
CA VAL A 92 -7.76 -22.39 0.26
C VAL A 92 -6.86 -22.48 -0.98
N THR A 93 -7.33 -21.97 -2.12
CA THR A 93 -6.55 -22.01 -3.37
C THR A 93 -5.27 -21.17 -3.31
N VAL A 94 -5.32 -20.00 -2.66
CA VAL A 94 -4.14 -19.12 -2.54
C VAL A 94 -3.10 -19.71 -1.58
N ASP A 95 -3.52 -20.36 -0.50
CA ASP A 95 -2.60 -21.02 0.43
C ASP A 95 -1.88 -22.21 -0.24
N GLU A 96 -2.56 -22.96 -1.12
CA GLU A 96 -1.94 -24.04 -1.93
C GLU A 96 -0.94 -23.52 -2.97
N GLU A 97 -1.27 -22.46 -3.71
CA GLU A 97 -0.35 -21.84 -4.66
C GLU A 97 0.85 -21.17 -3.98
N ALA A 98 0.65 -20.58 -2.79
CA ALA A 98 1.72 -20.01 -1.99
C ALA A 98 2.67 -21.11 -1.48
N ALA A 99 2.12 -22.23 -0.99
CA ALA A 99 2.92 -23.39 -0.56
C ALA A 99 3.73 -24.01 -1.71
N ALA A 100 3.21 -23.99 -2.94
CA ALA A 100 3.90 -24.51 -4.12
C ALA A 100 5.03 -23.60 -4.65
N LYS A 101 5.09 -22.34 -4.21
CA LYS A 101 6.12 -21.36 -4.60
C LYS A 101 7.19 -21.11 -3.54
N VAL A 102 7.16 -21.87 -2.45
CA VAL A 102 8.26 -21.99 -1.47
C VAL A 102 9.20 -23.10 -1.93
#